data_AF-A0A0H5Q1E7-F1
#
_entry.id   AF-A0A0H5Q1E7-F1
#
_cell.length_a   1.000
_cell.length_b   1.000
_cell.length_c   1.000
_cell.angle_alpha   90.00
_cell.angle_beta   90.00
_cell.angle_gamma   90.00
#
_symmetry.space_group_name_H-M   'P 1'
#
loop_
_entity.id
_entity.type
_entity.pdbx_description
1 polymer ?
#
loop_
_entity_poly.entity_id
_entity_poly.type
_entity_poly.pdbx_seq_one_letter_code
_entity_poly.pdbx_strand_id
1 'polypeptide(L)'
;MAPLPINLTARLWIDYVISTQGAQHTFMVRYDPAVTTLTSTMSAVESLLDFISGQLANGWRVLGARKADPGSDFSLPVELSTGLAAVLGTAGALPAAYIPRETRLVGRSQTTGRRVSLSLYGYRPDQPANFRWGPGEVAITNSAVISLLNAAPGIFLAVDGTKATFYPYANVQYNSYWESRARVS
;
A
#
# COMPACT_ATOMS: atom_id res chain seq x y z
N MET A 1 12.44 -11.16 -20.62
CA MET A 1 12.48 -9.73 -20.25
C MET A 1 13.64 -9.52 -19.29
N ALA A 2 14.58 -8.63 -19.60
CA ALA A 2 15.81 -8.46 -18.80
C ALA A 2 15.50 -7.97 -17.37
N PRO A 3 16.24 -8.38 -16.33
CA PRO A 3 16.09 -7.83 -14.99
C PRO A 3 16.43 -6.34 -15.01
N LEU A 4 15.69 -5.54 -14.25
CA LEU A 4 15.97 -4.12 -14.04
C LEU A 4 16.51 -3.92 -12.63
N PRO A 5 17.39 -2.93 -12.41
CA PRO A 5 17.82 -2.53 -11.08
C PRO A 5 16.62 -2.14 -10.21
N ILE A 6 16.64 -2.55 -8.94
CA ILE A 6 15.56 -2.24 -8.00
C ILE A 6 15.45 -0.74 -7.69
N ASN A 7 16.56 -0.01 -7.86
CA ASN A 7 16.71 1.40 -7.58
C ASN A 7 16.45 2.30 -8.79
N LEU A 8 15.95 1.77 -9.92
CA LEU A 8 15.72 2.56 -11.14
C LEU A 8 14.78 3.76 -10.93
N THR A 9 13.82 3.65 -10.02
CA THR A 9 12.86 4.71 -9.69
C THR A 9 13.01 5.20 -8.26
N ALA A 10 12.56 6.43 -8.00
CA ALA A 10 12.47 6.94 -6.65
C ALA A 10 11.44 6.12 -5.87
N ARG A 11 11.70 5.93 -4.57
CA ARG A 11 10.90 5.10 -3.67
C ARG A 11 10.55 5.90 -2.44
N LEU A 12 9.29 5.85 -2.05
CA LEU A 12 8.78 6.34 -0.79
C LEU A 12 8.24 5.14 -0.02
N TRP A 13 8.74 4.93 1.19
CA TRP A 13 8.23 3.94 2.12
C TRP A 13 7.43 4.64 3.20
N ILE A 14 6.28 4.05 3.54
CA ILE A 14 5.43 4.46 4.65
C ILE A 14 5.46 3.37 5.68
N ASP A 15 5.96 3.72 6.87
CA ASP A 15 6.01 2.85 8.04
C ASP A 15 4.75 3.11 8.87
N TYR A 16 4.04 2.04 9.24
CA TYR A 16 2.75 2.12 9.92
C TYR A 16 2.60 0.97 10.93
N VAL A 17 1.61 1.09 11.81
CA VAL A 17 1.21 0.04 12.74
C VAL A 17 -0.26 -0.28 12.55
N ILE A 18 -0.68 -1.51 12.87
CA ILE A 18 -2.08 -1.96 12.75
C ILE A 18 -2.87 -1.90 14.06
N SER A 19 -2.19 -1.81 15.21
CA SER A 19 -2.78 -1.64 16.54
C SER A 19 -1.75 -1.03 17.50
N THR A 20 -2.18 -0.51 18.65
CA THR A 20 -1.29 0.17 19.62
C THR A 20 -0.16 -0.69 20.18
N GLN A 21 -0.31 -2.02 20.16
CA GLN A 21 0.72 -3.00 20.55
C GLN A 21 1.14 -3.89 19.37
N GLY A 22 0.70 -3.54 18.15
CA GLY A 22 0.82 -4.36 16.97
C GLY A 22 2.21 -4.31 16.34
N ALA A 23 2.43 -5.22 15.40
CA ALA A 23 3.60 -5.22 14.56
C ALA A 23 3.66 -3.96 13.70
N GLN A 24 4.88 -3.45 13.50
CA GLN A 24 5.13 -2.41 12.52
C GLN A 24 5.25 -3.04 11.13
N HIS A 25 4.73 -2.33 10.14
CA HIS A 25 4.72 -2.74 8.75
C HIS A 25 5.17 -1.59 7.88
N THR A 26 5.60 -1.93 6.67
CA THR A 26 6.01 -0.94 5.67
C THR A 26 5.38 -1.30 4.35
N PHE A 27 4.83 -0.32 3.65
CA PHE A 27 4.58 -0.42 2.21
C PHE A 27 5.43 0.61 1.46
N MET A 28 5.65 0.35 0.17
CA MET A 28 6.48 1.18 -0.68
C MET A 28 5.72 1.57 -1.95
N VAL A 29 5.85 2.84 -2.32
CA VAL A 29 5.36 3.39 -3.59
C VAL A 29 6.55 3.94 -4.39
N ARG A 30 6.50 3.71 -5.71
CA ARG A 30 7.48 4.25 -6.65
C ARG A 30 6.91 5.48 -7.33
N TYR A 31 7.75 6.48 -7.54
CA TYR A 31 7.38 7.72 -8.22
C TYR A 31 8.52 8.24 -9.08
N ASP A 32 8.20 9.15 -9.99
CA ASP A 32 9.14 9.83 -10.88
C ASP A 32 9.35 11.27 -10.39
N PRO A 33 10.52 11.59 -9.78
CA PRO A 33 10.79 12.91 -9.24
C PRO A 33 10.89 14.01 -10.31
N ALA A 34 10.99 13.65 -11.60
CA ALA A 34 10.93 14.61 -12.71
C ALA A 34 9.50 15.03 -13.07
N VAL A 35 8.50 14.22 -12.70
CA VAL A 35 7.08 14.45 -13.02
C VAL A 35 6.27 14.89 -11.81
N THR A 36 6.63 14.40 -10.62
CA THR A 36 5.90 14.68 -9.37
C THR A 36 6.86 15.00 -8.22
N THR A 37 6.38 15.77 -7.26
CA THR A 37 7.15 16.09 -6.04
C THR A 37 6.94 15.02 -4.97
N LEU A 38 7.87 14.96 -4.01
CA LEU A 38 7.67 14.14 -2.80
C LEU A 38 6.38 14.51 -2.07
N THR A 39 6.08 15.81 -1.94
CA THR A 39 4.86 16.30 -1.29
C THR A 39 3.60 15.83 -1.99
N SER A 40 3.55 15.95 -3.32
CA SER A 40 2.44 15.44 -4.14
C SER A 40 2.31 13.92 -4.05
N THR A 41 3.43 13.20 -3.94
CA THR A 41 3.45 11.75 -3.74
C THR A 41 2.87 11.37 -2.38
N MET A 42 3.24 12.07 -1.31
CA MET A 42 2.67 11.85 0.03
C MET A 42 1.17 12.17 0.05
N SER A 43 0.74 13.25 -0.60
CA SER A 43 -0.68 13.60 -0.72
C SER A 43 -1.50 12.55 -1.47
N ALA A 44 -0.95 11.93 -2.53
CA ALA A 44 -1.63 10.83 -3.21
C ALA A 44 -1.76 9.57 -2.34
N VAL A 45 -0.75 9.28 -1.51
CA VAL A 45 -0.80 8.19 -0.54
C VAL A 45 -1.80 8.49 0.58
N GLU A 46 -1.85 9.73 1.05
CA GLU A 46 -2.84 10.22 2.01
C GLU A 46 -4.26 10.04 1.46
N SER A 47 -4.56 10.51 0.24
CA SER A 47 -5.86 10.30 -0.39
C SER A 47 -6.25 8.84 -0.51
N LEU A 48 -5.28 7.97 -0.84
CA LEU A 48 -5.52 6.52 -0.89
C LEU A 48 -5.90 5.97 0.48
N LEU A 49 -5.14 6.32 1.52
CA LEU A 49 -5.36 5.81 2.88
C LEU A 49 -6.62 6.39 3.51
N ASP A 50 -6.91 7.66 3.28
CA ASP A 50 -8.13 8.33 3.75
C ASP A 50 -9.37 7.66 3.15
N PHE A 51 -9.35 7.35 1.85
CA PHE A 51 -10.44 6.64 1.18
C PHE A 51 -10.73 5.27 1.81
N ILE A 52 -9.69 4.56 2.27
CA ILE A 52 -9.83 3.24 2.87
C ILE A 52 -9.87 3.25 4.41
N SER A 53 -9.78 4.42 5.04
CA SER A 53 -9.65 4.58 6.50
C SER A 53 -10.78 3.90 7.29
N GLY A 54 -12.01 3.94 6.75
CA GLY A 54 -13.19 3.26 7.28
C GLY A 54 -13.09 1.73 7.33
N GLN A 55 -12.12 1.14 6.62
CA GLN A 55 -11.84 -0.30 6.61
C GLN A 55 -10.47 -0.63 7.20
N LEU A 56 -9.67 0.35 7.59
CA LEU A 56 -8.46 0.12 8.36
C LEU A 56 -8.81 -0.10 9.84
N ALA A 57 -8.16 -1.07 10.47
CA ALA A 57 -8.42 -1.45 11.85
C ALA A 57 -8.26 -0.31 12.84
N ASN A 58 -9.00 -0.37 13.95
CA ASN A 58 -8.81 0.58 15.04
C ASN A 58 -7.38 0.48 15.57
N GLY A 59 -6.70 1.61 15.65
CA GLY A 59 -5.28 1.68 16.03
C GLY A 59 -4.32 1.57 14.85
N TRP A 60 -4.82 1.45 13.61
CA TRP A 60 -4.00 1.65 12.43
C TRP A 60 -3.58 3.12 12.35
N ARG A 61 -2.28 3.39 12.19
CA ARG A 61 -1.75 4.75 12.02
C ARG A 61 -0.38 4.75 11.37
N VAL A 62 -0.06 5.85 10.70
CA VAL A 62 1.26 6.10 10.13
C VAL A 62 2.25 6.47 11.26
N LEU A 63 3.46 5.92 11.19
CA LEU A 63 4.54 6.17 12.15
C LEU A 63 5.62 7.08 11.56
N GLY A 64 5.93 6.90 10.28
CA GLY A 64 7.02 7.61 9.63
C GLY A 64 7.06 7.34 8.13
N ALA A 65 7.91 8.10 7.46
CA ALA A 65 8.19 7.90 6.05
C ALA A 65 9.69 8.02 5.78
N ARG A 66 10.14 7.37 4.72
CA ARG A 66 11.51 7.46 4.23
C ARG A 66 11.53 7.44 2.70
N LYS A 67 12.48 8.13 2.10
CA LYS A 67 12.65 8.20 0.64
C LYS A 67 14.00 7.67 0.20
N ALA A 68 14.08 7.18 -1.03
CA ALA A 68 15.33 6.97 -1.75
C ALA A 68 15.18 7.56 -3.16
N ASP A 69 16.18 8.31 -3.58
CA ASP A 69 16.24 8.88 -4.92
C ASP A 69 16.57 7.78 -5.96
N PRO A 70 16.26 7.99 -7.26
CA PRO A 70 16.61 7.04 -8.30
C PRO A 70 18.12 6.77 -8.31
N GLY A 71 18.52 5.52 -8.44
CA GLY A 71 19.91 5.06 -8.40
C GLY A 71 20.52 4.94 -7.00
N SER A 72 19.84 5.41 -5.94
CA SER A 72 20.34 5.28 -4.57
C SER A 72 20.00 3.92 -3.97
N ASP A 73 20.92 3.34 -3.20
CA ASP A 73 20.68 2.10 -2.45
C ASP A 73 20.34 2.32 -0.98
N PHE A 74 20.37 3.57 -0.51
CA PHE A 74 20.00 3.94 0.86
C PHE A 74 18.73 4.80 0.90
N SER A 75 17.99 4.69 2.00
CA SER A 75 16.81 5.51 2.27
C SER A 75 17.10 6.52 3.36
N LEU A 76 16.61 7.75 3.22
CA LEU A 76 16.67 8.81 4.22
C LEU A 76 15.28 9.03 4.84
N PRO A 77 15.18 9.30 6.15
CA PRO A 77 13.92 9.68 6.76
C PRO A 77 13.40 10.98 6.14
N VAL A 78 12.08 11.10 6.02
CA VAL A 78 11.41 12.31 5.56
C VAL A 78 10.29 12.68 6.53
N GLU A 79 10.03 13.97 6.64
CA GLU A 79 8.92 14.47 7.44
C GLU A 79 7.59 14.06 6.81
N LEU A 80 6.65 13.59 7.63
CA LEU A 80 5.30 13.26 7.20
C LEU A 80 4.52 14.54 6.88
N SER A 81 3.67 14.50 5.86
CA SER A 81 2.66 15.55 5.71
C SER A 81 1.70 15.52 6.90
N THR A 82 1.15 16.68 7.26
CA THR A 82 0.16 16.80 8.34
C THR A 82 -1.05 15.92 8.11
N GLY A 83 -1.53 15.84 6.86
CA GLY A 83 -2.66 14.98 6.51
C GLY A 83 -2.34 13.50 6.60
N LEU A 84 -1.18 13.05 6.10
CA LEU A 84 -0.75 11.65 6.20
C LEU A 84 -0.55 11.21 7.65
N ALA A 85 -0.01 12.09 8.50
CA ALA A 85 0.13 11.84 9.93
C ALA A 85 -1.22 11.78 10.68
N ALA A 86 -2.26 12.43 10.13
CA ALA A 86 -3.61 12.43 10.69
C ALA A 86 -4.45 11.20 10.28
N VAL A 87 -3.99 10.39 9.34
CA VAL A 87 -4.70 9.18 8.91
C VAL A 87 -4.75 8.16 10.05
N LEU A 88 -5.97 7.80 10.44
CA LEU A 88 -6.26 6.77 11.43
C LEU A 88 -7.23 5.74 10.86
N GLY A 89 -7.03 4.47 11.22
CA GLY A 89 -8.03 3.45 10.95
C GLY A 89 -9.21 3.54 11.91
N THR A 90 -10.41 3.52 11.35
CA THR A 90 -11.66 3.75 12.10
C THR A 90 -12.60 2.55 12.11
N ALA A 91 -12.26 1.45 11.41
CA ALA A 91 -12.96 0.19 11.62
C ALA A 91 -12.72 -0.28 13.06
N GLY A 92 -13.59 -1.11 13.65
CA GLY A 92 -13.33 -1.60 15.00
C GLY A 92 -12.05 -2.48 15.11
N ALA A 93 -11.76 -3.00 16.30
CA ALA A 93 -10.59 -3.85 16.53
C ALA A 93 -10.49 -5.04 15.55
N LEU A 94 -9.26 -5.33 15.11
CA LEU A 94 -8.98 -6.47 14.24
C LEU A 94 -9.10 -7.77 15.05
N PRO A 95 -9.90 -8.77 14.60
CA PRO A 95 -9.90 -10.08 15.22
C PRO A 95 -8.50 -10.71 15.18
N ALA A 96 -8.13 -11.48 16.20
CA ALA A 96 -6.81 -12.12 16.27
C ALA A 96 -6.49 -12.96 15.02
N ALA A 97 -7.50 -13.68 14.50
CA ALA A 97 -7.40 -14.47 13.28
C ALA A 97 -7.06 -13.65 12.01
N TYR A 98 -7.34 -12.34 12.00
CA TYR A 98 -7.12 -11.46 10.85
C TYR A 98 -5.81 -10.68 10.93
N ILE A 99 -5.09 -10.72 12.06
CA ILE A 99 -3.78 -10.07 12.20
C ILE A 99 -2.80 -10.51 11.10
N PRO A 100 -2.69 -11.81 10.75
CA PRO A 100 -1.80 -12.26 9.66
C PRO A 100 -2.31 -11.93 8.25
N ARG A 101 -3.47 -11.30 8.10
CA ARG A 101 -4.14 -11.11 6.81
C ARG A 101 -3.53 -9.94 6.02
N GLU A 102 -3.05 -10.24 4.83
CA GLU A 102 -2.57 -9.29 3.83
C GLU A 102 -3.66 -9.05 2.78
N THR A 103 -3.95 -7.79 2.51
CA THR A 103 -4.74 -7.36 1.34
C THR A 103 -3.80 -6.88 0.26
N ARG A 104 -3.92 -7.42 -0.94
CA ARG A 104 -3.02 -7.12 -2.05
C ARG A 104 -3.79 -6.70 -3.29
N LEU A 105 -3.63 -5.43 -3.71
CA LEU A 105 -3.96 -5.03 -5.07
C LEU A 105 -2.84 -5.41 -6.02
N VAL A 106 -3.23 -5.78 -7.22
CA VAL A 106 -2.30 -6.17 -8.28
C VAL A 106 -2.55 -5.36 -9.53
N GLY A 107 -1.47 -5.08 -10.23
CA GLY A 107 -1.48 -4.35 -11.48
C GLY A 107 -0.30 -4.74 -12.36
N ARG A 108 -0.20 -4.07 -13.51
CA ARG A 108 0.92 -4.23 -14.44
C ARG A 108 1.36 -2.89 -15.01
N SER A 109 2.66 -2.77 -15.29
CA SER A 109 3.19 -1.73 -16.16
C SER A 109 2.44 -1.74 -17.50
N GLN A 110 2.05 -0.55 -17.97
CA GLN A 110 1.38 -0.38 -19.26
C GLN A 110 2.29 -0.69 -20.45
N THR A 111 3.60 -0.44 -20.31
CA THR A 111 4.55 -0.58 -21.42
C THR A 111 5.21 -1.94 -21.46
N THR A 112 5.67 -2.46 -20.31
CA THR A 112 6.46 -3.70 -20.26
C THR A 112 5.69 -4.89 -19.70
N GLY A 113 4.50 -4.67 -19.14
CA GLY A 113 3.71 -5.73 -18.51
C GLY A 113 4.28 -6.26 -17.18
N ARG A 114 5.34 -5.63 -16.65
CA ARG A 114 5.92 -5.97 -15.33
C ARG A 114 4.85 -5.91 -14.24
N ARG A 115 4.86 -6.89 -13.35
CA ARG A 115 3.93 -6.95 -12.22
C ARG A 115 4.18 -5.81 -11.24
N VAL A 116 3.09 -5.19 -10.78
CA VAL A 116 3.07 -4.25 -9.66
C VAL A 116 2.07 -4.76 -8.63
N SER A 117 2.34 -4.52 -7.36
CA SER A 117 1.39 -4.83 -6.30
C SER A 117 1.51 -3.84 -5.16
N LEU A 118 0.36 -3.50 -4.58
CA LEU A 118 0.27 -2.78 -3.32
C LEU A 118 -0.28 -3.75 -2.28
N SER A 119 0.45 -3.89 -1.18
CA SER A 119 0.15 -4.82 -0.10
C SER A 119 -0.05 -4.06 1.20
N LEU A 120 -1.14 -4.34 1.91
CA LEU A 120 -1.50 -3.70 3.17
C LEU A 120 -1.94 -4.74 4.20
N TYR A 121 -1.54 -4.50 5.44
CA TYR A 121 -1.97 -5.23 6.63
C TYR A 121 -2.91 -4.36 7.47
N GLY A 122 -3.77 -5.00 8.26
CA GLY A 122 -4.73 -4.29 9.10
C GLY A 122 -5.98 -3.81 8.36
N TYR A 123 -6.23 -4.31 7.15
CA TYR A 123 -7.45 -4.04 6.40
C TYR A 123 -8.55 -5.02 6.80
N ARG A 124 -9.69 -4.51 7.28
CA ARG A 124 -10.75 -5.22 8.03
C ARG A 124 -12.13 -5.31 7.33
N PRO A 125 -12.28 -5.53 6.02
CA PRO A 125 -13.57 -5.99 5.51
C PRO A 125 -13.82 -7.45 5.89
N ASP A 126 -15.06 -7.87 5.72
CA ASP A 126 -15.45 -9.27 5.84
C ASP A 126 -14.68 -10.15 4.86
N GLN A 127 -14.32 -11.34 5.31
CA GLN A 127 -13.56 -12.28 4.49
C GLN A 127 -14.40 -12.66 3.25
N PRO A 128 -13.84 -12.53 2.02
CA PRO A 128 -14.54 -12.96 0.83
C PRO A 128 -14.60 -14.48 0.78
N ALA A 129 -15.67 -15.02 0.19
CA ALA A 129 -15.83 -16.46 0.00
C ALA A 129 -14.68 -17.09 -0.81
N ASN A 130 -14.09 -16.34 -1.76
CA ASN A 130 -13.11 -16.83 -2.73
C ASN A 130 -11.71 -16.21 -2.58
N PHE A 131 -11.31 -15.76 -1.38
CA PHE A 131 -10.00 -15.11 -1.12
C PHE A 131 -9.67 -13.92 -2.05
N ARG A 132 -10.69 -13.35 -2.69
CA ARG A 132 -10.59 -12.26 -3.64
C ARG A 132 -11.85 -11.43 -3.57
N TRP A 133 -11.69 -10.12 -3.43
CA TRP A 133 -12.77 -9.17 -3.59
C TRP A 133 -12.87 -8.73 -5.04
N GLY A 134 -14.08 -8.77 -5.58
CA GLY A 134 -14.44 -8.23 -6.88
C GLY A 134 -14.56 -6.69 -6.88
N PRO A 135 -14.85 -6.10 -8.05
CA PRO A 135 -15.05 -4.66 -8.20
C PRO A 135 -16.18 -4.16 -7.28
N GLY A 136 -15.90 -3.14 -6.47
CA GLY A 136 -16.89 -2.47 -5.63
C GLY A 136 -17.36 -3.23 -4.38
N GLU A 137 -16.90 -4.45 -4.13
CA GLU A 137 -17.26 -5.21 -2.93
C GLU A 137 -16.71 -4.58 -1.63
N VAL A 138 -15.57 -3.90 -1.73
CA VAL A 138 -14.90 -3.21 -0.60
C VAL A 138 -14.31 -1.88 -1.08
N ALA A 139 -13.96 -0.97 -0.15
CA ALA A 139 -13.48 0.36 -0.51
C ALA A 139 -12.23 0.31 -1.40
N ILE A 140 -11.30 -0.60 -1.12
CA ILE A 140 -10.05 -0.74 -1.89
C ILE A 140 -10.26 -1.24 -3.33
N THR A 141 -11.38 -1.90 -3.63
CA THR A 141 -11.74 -2.33 -4.99
C THR A 141 -12.79 -1.41 -5.63
N ASN A 142 -13.14 -0.31 -4.98
CA ASN A 142 -14.06 0.70 -5.50
C ASN A 142 -13.46 1.40 -6.73
N SER A 143 -14.31 1.72 -7.70
CA SER A 143 -13.91 2.42 -8.92
C SER A 143 -13.19 3.73 -8.64
N ALA A 144 -13.52 4.45 -7.57
CA ALA A 144 -12.83 5.68 -7.16
C ALA A 144 -11.36 5.43 -6.75
N VAL A 145 -11.07 4.39 -5.95
CA VAL A 145 -9.69 4.01 -5.58
C VAL A 145 -8.91 3.56 -6.81
N ILE A 146 -9.53 2.70 -7.63
CA ILE A 146 -8.88 2.21 -8.85
C ILE A 146 -8.61 3.37 -9.82
N SER A 147 -9.52 4.35 -9.90
CA SER A 147 -9.33 5.56 -10.70
C SER A 147 -8.22 6.44 -10.13
N LEU A 148 -8.15 6.62 -8.81
CA LEU A 148 -7.07 7.35 -8.15
C LEU A 148 -5.69 6.74 -8.49
N LEU A 149 -5.55 5.43 -8.27
CA LEU A 149 -4.31 4.68 -8.55
C LEU A 149 -3.94 4.75 -10.04
N ASN A 150 -4.93 4.67 -10.92
CA ASN A 150 -4.73 4.69 -12.38
C ASN A 150 -4.71 6.10 -12.97
N ALA A 151 -4.97 7.16 -12.21
CA ALA A 151 -4.96 8.54 -12.71
C ALA A 151 -3.67 9.28 -12.34
N ALA A 152 -3.05 8.96 -11.20
CA ALA A 152 -1.91 9.70 -10.66
C ALA A 152 -0.71 9.71 -11.62
N PRO A 153 -0.36 10.87 -12.24
CA PRO A 153 0.80 10.96 -13.12
C PRO A 153 2.08 10.89 -12.30
N GLY A 154 3.04 10.07 -12.73
CA GLY A 154 4.35 9.96 -12.07
C GLY A 154 4.33 9.29 -10.70
N ILE A 155 3.22 8.71 -10.25
CA ILE A 155 3.09 8.02 -8.94
C ILE A 155 2.55 6.60 -9.17
N PHE A 156 2.75 5.71 -8.20
CA PHE A 156 2.39 4.29 -8.26
C PHE A 156 3.00 3.58 -9.47
N LEU A 157 4.26 3.90 -9.75
CA LEU A 157 4.97 3.39 -10.92
C LEU A 157 5.39 1.93 -10.75
N ALA A 158 5.56 1.26 -11.88
CA ALA A 158 6.31 0.02 -11.94
C ALA A 158 7.82 0.28 -11.78
N VAL A 159 8.59 -0.80 -11.58
CA VAL A 159 10.05 -0.71 -11.43
C VAL A 159 10.75 -0.12 -12.66
N ASP A 160 10.11 -0.18 -13.83
CA ASP A 160 10.61 0.38 -15.08
C ASP A 160 10.31 1.87 -15.26
N GLY A 161 9.72 2.54 -14.25
CA GLY A 161 9.34 3.95 -14.32
C GLY A 161 8.05 4.23 -15.08
N THR A 162 7.40 3.19 -15.62
CA THR A 162 6.16 3.36 -16.36
C THR A 162 4.94 3.26 -15.45
N LYS A 163 3.86 3.90 -15.88
CA LYS A 163 2.59 3.89 -15.18
C LYS A 163 2.07 2.46 -15.01
N ALA A 164 1.61 2.15 -13.80
CA ALA A 164 0.90 0.90 -13.53
C ALA A 164 -0.60 1.06 -13.81
N THR A 165 -1.21 0.01 -14.37
CA THR A 165 -2.66 -0.16 -14.37
C THR A 165 -3.00 -1.21 -13.32
N PHE A 166 -3.68 -0.79 -12.25
CA PHE A 166 -4.23 -1.67 -11.23
C PHE A 166 -5.56 -2.26 -11.70
N TYR A 167 -5.74 -3.54 -11.41
CA TYR A 167 -6.98 -4.24 -11.70
C TYR A 167 -8.03 -3.95 -10.62
N PRO A 168 -9.33 -3.96 -10.94
CA PRO A 168 -10.41 -3.68 -9.99
C PRO A 168 -10.72 -4.88 -9.10
N TYR A 169 -9.70 -5.49 -8.51
CA TYR A 169 -9.84 -6.58 -7.55
C TYR A 169 -8.67 -6.57 -6.57
N ALA A 170 -8.92 -7.10 -5.39
CA ALA A 170 -7.90 -7.28 -4.36
C ALA A 170 -7.89 -8.73 -3.89
N ASN A 171 -6.70 -9.29 -3.73
CA ASN A 171 -6.52 -10.63 -3.19
C ASN A 171 -6.33 -10.55 -1.69
N VAL A 172 -6.87 -11.53 -0.98
CA VAL A 172 -6.69 -11.71 0.46
C VAL A 172 -5.81 -12.93 0.65
N GLN A 173 -4.71 -12.77 1.37
CA GLN A 173 -3.79 -13.85 1.69
C GLN A 173 -3.48 -13.83 3.17
N TYR A 174 -3.19 -15.00 3.73
CA TYR A 174 -2.65 -15.10 5.08
C TYR A 174 -1.14 -15.28 4.97
N ASN A 175 -0.40 -14.47 5.72
CA ASN A 175 1.04 -14.61 5.79
C ASN A 175 1.39 -15.78 6.72
N SER A 176 1.95 -16.86 6.15
CA SER A 176 2.33 -18.08 6.87
C SER A 176 3.31 -17.83 8.03
N TYR A 177 4.17 -16.81 7.94
CA TYR A 177 5.06 -16.42 9.04
C TYR A 177 4.26 -15.93 10.27
N TRP A 178 3.21 -15.14 10.06
CA TRP A 178 2.38 -14.63 11.15
C TRP A 178 1.36 -15.66 11.64
N GLU A 179 0.84 -16.52 10.76
CA GLU A 179 0.00 -17.65 11.17
C GLU A 179 0.74 -18.62 12.10
N SER A 180 2.00 -18.93 11.81
CA SER A 180 2.79 -19.83 12.67
C SER A 180 3.06 -19.24 14.05
N ARG A 181 3.31 -17.92 14.15
CA ARG A 181 3.45 -17.23 15.44
C ARG A 181 2.13 -17.12 16.21
N ALA A 182 1.02 -16.85 15.53
CA ALA A 182 -0.30 -16.74 16.17
C ALA A 182 -0.84 -18.08 16.68
N ARG A 183 -0.34 -19.23 16.19
CA ARG A 183 -0.71 -20.58 16.66
C ARG A 183 0.06 -21.03 17.91
N VAL A 184 1.13 -20.32 18.30
CA VAL A 184 2.00 -20.68 19.44
C VAL A 184 1.69 -19.83 20.68
N SER A 185 0.83 -18.82 20.55
CA SER A 185 0.26 -18.03 21.66
C SER A 185 -1.14 -18.52 22.01
#